data_AF-A0A958U3E0-F1
#
_entry.id   AF-A0A958U3E0-F1
#
_cell.length_a   1.000
_cell.length_b   1.000
_cell.length_c   1.000
_cell.angle_alpha   90.00
_cell.angle_beta   90.00
_cell.angle_gamma   90.00
#
_symmetry.space_group_name_H-M   'P 1'
#
loop_
_entity.id
_entity.type
_entity.pdbx_description
1 polymer ?
#
loop_
_entity_poly.entity_id
_entity_poly.type
_entity_poly.pdbx_seq_one_letter_code
_entity_poly.pdbx_strand_id
1 'polypeptide(L)'
;MKALYLLIPLFMVNACKTQTGNVISSENTTMEQMENKTAGCPEEGTCSVLIHKNKSLSIEKDEFGALYPQLVDGTNTVVEYTYLKEGPEGTADGNYSETIHFEIPAATTTLTKENASLQDVKLLYGKHCFCRGEAGYYTISNGKLLVEKSTQGIKFDLKFKVEKTSQVVTHISEVVKL
;
A
#
# COMPACT_ATOMS: atom_id res chain seq x y z
N MET A 1 23.59 -50.82 34.06
CA MET A 1 24.01 -49.42 34.24
C MET A 1 24.55 -48.93 32.90
N LYS A 2 23.71 -48.21 32.14
CA LYS A 2 23.87 -46.78 31.83
C LYS A 2 25.19 -46.53 31.07
N ALA A 3 25.17 -46.66 29.75
CA ALA A 3 24.83 -45.59 28.78
C ALA A 3 26.01 -44.64 28.54
N LEU A 4 26.54 -44.64 27.31
CA LEU A 4 26.62 -43.44 26.47
C LEU A 4 27.11 -43.84 25.07
N TYR A 5 26.18 -44.02 24.13
CA TYR A 5 26.48 -43.93 22.71
C TYR A 5 26.30 -42.46 22.31
N LEU A 6 27.40 -41.71 22.19
CA LEU A 6 27.38 -40.41 21.54
C LEU A 6 27.61 -40.63 20.04
N LEU A 7 26.51 -40.93 19.36
CA LEU A 7 26.41 -40.91 17.91
C LEU A 7 26.32 -39.43 17.52
N ILE A 8 27.44 -38.82 17.14
CA ILE A 8 27.49 -37.46 16.60
C ILE A 8 26.99 -37.55 15.15
N PRO A 9 25.81 -36.98 14.79
CA PRO A 9 25.49 -36.79 13.40
C PRO A 9 26.35 -35.62 12.91
N LEU A 10 27.20 -35.92 11.93
CA LEU A 10 27.95 -34.98 11.13
C LEU A 10 26.95 -34.02 10.46
N PHE A 11 26.73 -32.84 11.05
CA PHE A 11 26.04 -31.75 10.38
C PHE A 11 26.94 -31.28 9.24
N MET A 12 26.73 -31.86 8.05
CA MET A 12 27.19 -31.25 6.81
C MET A 12 26.44 -29.93 6.66
N VAL A 13 27.12 -28.84 6.99
CA VAL A 13 26.75 -27.49 6.57
C VAL A 13 26.81 -27.46 5.05
N ASN A 14 25.67 -27.72 4.41
CA ASN A 14 25.43 -27.25 3.05
C ASN A 14 25.34 -25.72 3.14
N ALA A 15 26.49 -25.06 3.02
CA ALA A 15 26.52 -23.66 2.64
C ALA A 15 25.82 -23.55 1.28
N CYS A 16 24.63 -22.95 1.26
CA CYS A 16 24.06 -22.48 0.00
C CYS A 16 25.08 -21.56 -0.64
N LYS A 17 25.66 -21.99 -1.77
CA LYS A 17 26.29 -21.08 -2.71
C LYS A 17 25.20 -20.12 -3.17
N THR A 18 25.21 -18.89 -2.65
CA THR A 18 24.48 -17.79 -3.28
C THR A 18 25.03 -17.66 -4.69
N GLN A 19 24.22 -18.06 -5.68
CA GLN A 19 24.50 -17.74 -7.06
C GLN A 19 24.36 -16.22 -7.18
N THR A 20 25.49 -15.53 -7.37
CA THR A 20 25.53 -14.19 -7.97
C THR A 20 25.13 -14.33 -9.44
N GLY A 21 23.84 -14.61 -9.67
CA GLY A 21 23.23 -14.47 -10.97
C GLY A 21 22.88 -13.00 -11.16
N ASN A 22 23.44 -12.38 -12.21
CA ASN A 22 22.93 -11.11 -12.73
C ASN A 22 21.41 -11.25 -12.91
N VAL A 23 20.64 -10.56 -12.07
CA VAL A 23 19.23 -10.33 -12.36
C VAL A 23 19.22 -9.38 -13.54
N ILE A 24 18.99 -9.94 -14.72
CA ILE A 24 18.55 -9.19 -15.89
C ILE A 24 17.21 -8.60 -15.49
N SER A 25 17.23 -7.33 -15.08
CA SER A 25 16.05 -6.52 -14.89
C SER A 25 15.31 -6.47 -16.21
N SER A 26 14.18 -7.17 -16.28
CA SER A 26 13.21 -6.97 -17.36
C SER A 26 12.83 -5.50 -17.39
N GLU A 27 13.01 -4.91 -18.56
CA GLU A 27 12.81 -3.50 -18.84
C GLU A 27 11.34 -3.08 -18.69
N ASN A 28 11.18 -1.82 -18.26
CA ASN A 28 10.07 -0.89 -18.49
C ASN A 28 8.78 -1.09 -17.68
N THR A 29 8.84 -0.69 -16.41
CA THR A 29 7.72 0.06 -15.79
C THR A 29 8.26 1.45 -15.43
N THR A 30 7.83 2.49 -16.14
CA THR A 30 8.13 3.87 -15.79
C THR A 30 7.48 4.17 -14.45
N MET A 31 8.29 4.15 -13.39
CA MET A 31 7.90 4.58 -12.05
C MET A 31 8.06 6.10 -12.00
N GLU A 32 6.97 6.84 -12.26
CA GLU A 32 6.95 8.27 -12.04
C GLU A 32 6.66 8.53 -10.55
N GLN A 33 7.72 8.52 -9.74
CA GLN A 33 7.67 9.01 -8.37
C GLN A 33 7.74 10.54 -8.41
N MET A 34 6.59 11.21 -8.27
CA MET A 34 6.53 12.65 -8.10
C MET A 34 6.48 13.00 -6.61
N GLU A 35 7.56 13.58 -6.08
CA GLU A 35 7.54 14.33 -4.81
C GLU A 35 7.07 15.76 -5.09
N ASN A 36 5.76 15.97 -5.21
CA ASN A 36 5.20 17.29 -4.99
C ASN A 36 4.77 17.36 -3.52
N LYS A 37 5.12 18.44 -2.80
CA LYS A 37 4.52 18.70 -1.50
C LYS A 37 3.04 19.03 -1.73
N THR A 38 2.19 18.06 -1.49
CA THR A 38 0.79 18.11 -1.90
C THR A 38 -0.08 18.84 -0.89
N ALA A 39 -1.14 19.47 -1.38
CA ALA A 39 -2.10 20.15 -0.53
C ALA A 39 -2.84 19.11 0.32
N GLY A 40 -2.55 19.07 1.62
CA GLY A 40 -3.17 18.12 2.56
C GLY A 40 -2.25 17.01 3.06
N CYS A 41 -0.98 16.96 2.65
CA CYS A 41 0.00 16.08 3.29
C CYS A 41 0.29 16.55 4.73
N PRO A 42 0.16 15.69 5.76
CA PRO A 42 0.45 16.06 7.14
C PRO A 42 1.90 16.53 7.33
N GLU A 43 2.11 17.57 8.15
CA GLU A 43 3.41 18.27 8.27
C GLU A 43 4.57 17.39 8.77
N GLU A 44 4.27 16.34 9.55
CA GLU A 44 5.28 15.49 10.20
C GLU A 44 5.80 14.37 9.29
N GLY A 45 5.37 14.30 8.03
CA GLY A 45 5.81 13.25 7.10
C GLY A 45 5.86 13.69 5.65
N THR A 46 6.11 12.72 4.79
CA THR A 46 6.13 12.87 3.34
C THR A 46 4.98 12.09 2.74
N CYS A 47 4.50 12.54 1.57
CA CYS A 47 3.42 11.88 0.87
C CYS A 47 3.84 11.57 -0.56
N SER A 48 3.42 10.41 -1.06
CA SER A 48 3.67 9.98 -2.43
C SER A 48 2.42 9.33 -3.02
N VAL A 49 2.31 9.41 -4.35
CA VAL A 49 1.25 8.73 -5.10
C VAL A 49 1.87 7.89 -6.18
N LEU A 50 1.44 6.64 -6.28
CA LEU A 50 1.80 5.70 -7.33
C LEU A 50 0.56 5.31 -8.13
N ILE A 51 0.71 5.33 -9.46
CA ILE A 51 -0.36 4.99 -10.41
C ILE A 51 -0.02 3.71 -11.14
N HIS A 52 -0.85 2.69 -10.96
CA HIS A 52 -0.73 1.41 -11.64
C HIS A 52 -1.76 1.31 -12.77
N LYS A 53 -1.33 1.54 -14.02
CA LYS A 53 -2.16 1.36 -15.22
C LYS A 53 -2.32 -0.14 -15.53
N ASN A 54 -3.45 -0.53 -16.12
CA ASN A 54 -3.76 -1.91 -16.51
C ASN A 54 -3.66 -2.91 -15.34
N LYS A 55 -4.11 -2.49 -14.17
CA LYS A 55 -4.16 -3.31 -12.97
C LYS A 55 -5.56 -3.24 -12.37
N SER A 56 -5.93 -4.29 -11.66
CA SER A 56 -7.10 -4.32 -10.78
C SER A 56 -6.66 -4.54 -9.35
N LEU A 57 -7.38 -3.95 -8.41
CA LEU A 57 -7.15 -4.14 -6.99
C LEU A 57 -7.96 -5.36 -6.53
N SER A 58 -7.36 -6.34 -5.88
CA SER A 58 -8.07 -7.36 -5.11
C SER A 58 -7.85 -7.10 -3.63
N ILE A 59 -8.90 -7.23 -2.81
CA ILE A 59 -8.77 -7.18 -1.34
C ILE A 59 -8.91 -8.60 -0.84
N GLU A 60 -7.78 -9.19 -0.48
CA GLU A 60 -7.70 -10.59 -0.04
C GLU A 60 -7.68 -10.66 1.49
N LYS A 61 -7.77 -11.89 2.01
CA LYS A 61 -7.64 -12.20 3.43
C LYS A 61 -6.58 -13.27 3.64
N ASP A 62 -5.75 -13.09 4.67
CA ASP A 62 -4.83 -14.13 5.09
C ASP A 62 -5.56 -15.23 5.89
N GLU A 63 -4.80 -16.24 6.34
CA GLU A 63 -5.31 -17.37 7.13
C GLU A 63 -5.92 -16.93 8.48
N PHE A 64 -5.57 -15.74 8.96
CA PHE A 64 -6.08 -15.14 10.20
C PHE A 64 -7.22 -14.14 9.97
N GLY A 65 -7.63 -13.94 8.71
CA GLY A 65 -8.69 -13.03 8.31
C GLY A 65 -8.28 -11.56 8.17
N ALA A 66 -6.98 -11.24 8.27
CA ALA A 66 -6.47 -9.90 8.06
C ALA A 66 -6.53 -9.55 6.56
N LEU A 67 -7.02 -8.36 6.25
CA LEU A 67 -7.12 -7.88 4.87
C LEU A 67 -5.74 -7.51 4.34
N TYR A 68 -5.52 -7.68 3.03
CA TYR A 68 -4.38 -7.09 2.33
C TYR A 68 -4.73 -6.77 0.86
N PRO A 69 -4.16 -5.70 0.28
CA PRO A 69 -4.31 -5.40 -1.13
C PRO A 69 -3.42 -6.32 -1.98
N GLN A 70 -3.95 -6.81 -3.09
CA GLN A 70 -3.19 -7.50 -4.11
C GLN A 70 -3.45 -6.85 -5.47
N LEU A 71 -2.39 -6.41 -6.15
CA LEU A 71 -2.48 -5.93 -7.53
C LEU A 71 -2.44 -7.12 -8.49
N VAL A 72 -3.45 -7.22 -9.34
CA VAL A 72 -3.55 -8.24 -10.39
C VAL A 72 -3.66 -7.57 -11.76
N ASP A 73 -3.33 -8.31 -12.82
CA ASP A 73 -3.53 -7.81 -14.18
C ASP A 73 -5.01 -7.53 -14.45
N GLY A 74 -5.29 -6.40 -15.09
CA GLY A 74 -6.65 -5.94 -15.36
C GLY A 74 -6.69 -4.77 -16.32
N THR A 75 -7.84 -4.13 -16.44
CA THR A 75 -8.03 -2.96 -17.33
C THR A 75 -8.14 -1.64 -16.57
N ASN A 76 -8.24 -1.68 -15.25
CA ASN A 76 -8.42 -0.49 -14.42
C ASN A 76 -7.10 0.25 -14.19
N THR A 77 -7.20 1.39 -13.53
CA THR A 77 -6.05 2.09 -12.95
C THR A 77 -6.15 2.02 -11.43
N VAL A 78 -5.13 1.51 -10.75
CA VAL A 78 -5.08 1.50 -9.28
C VAL A 78 -4.23 2.67 -8.81
N VAL A 79 -4.76 3.43 -7.85
CA VAL A 79 -4.05 4.52 -7.17
C VAL A 79 -3.62 4.00 -5.80
N GLU A 80 -2.34 4.19 -5.48
CA GLU A 80 -1.77 3.98 -4.16
C GLU A 80 -1.21 5.30 -3.64
N TYR A 81 -1.77 5.82 -2.56
CA TYR A 81 -1.22 6.97 -1.84
C TYR A 81 -0.53 6.47 -0.58
N THR A 82 0.64 7.01 -0.26
CA THR A 82 1.36 6.72 0.98
C THR A 82 1.67 8.02 1.72
N TYR A 83 1.31 8.08 3.00
CA TYR A 83 1.90 9.00 3.97
C TYR A 83 2.95 8.25 4.77
N LEU A 84 4.16 8.79 4.89
CA LEU A 84 5.28 8.20 5.61
C LEU A 84 5.87 9.20 6.60
N LYS A 85 5.94 8.80 7.86
CA LYS A 85 6.67 9.50 8.93
C LYS A 85 7.83 8.61 9.37
N GLU A 86 9.03 9.07 9.09
CA GLU A 86 10.26 8.40 9.50
C GLU A 86 10.35 8.35 11.03
N GLY A 87 10.73 7.18 11.54
CA GLY A 87 11.05 6.98 12.96
C GLY A 87 12.41 7.56 13.32
N PRO A 88 12.78 7.55 14.62
CA PRO A 88 14.11 7.94 15.03
C PRO A 88 15.17 7.05 14.38
N GLU A 89 16.26 7.66 13.92
CA GLU A 89 17.38 6.95 13.28
C GLU A 89 17.88 5.78 14.16
N GLY A 90 18.13 4.64 13.54
CA GLY A 90 18.56 3.43 14.24
C GLY A 90 17.44 2.64 14.95
N THR A 91 16.18 3.05 14.83
CA THR A 91 15.03 2.31 15.39
C THR A 91 14.46 1.34 14.37
N ALA A 92 14.61 0.04 14.61
CA ALA A 92 13.97 -1.00 13.79
C ALA A 92 12.43 -0.87 13.88
N ASP A 93 11.75 -0.97 12.74
CA ASP A 93 10.30 -0.80 12.59
C ASP A 93 9.75 0.50 13.22
N GLY A 94 10.60 1.53 13.31
CA GLY A 94 10.27 2.82 13.92
C GLY A 94 9.37 3.70 13.04
N ASN A 95 9.24 3.37 11.76
CA ASN A 95 8.48 4.16 10.81
C ASN A 95 6.97 3.98 11.01
N TYR A 96 6.25 5.05 10.72
CA TYR A 96 4.80 5.05 10.64
C TYR A 96 4.38 5.36 9.22
N SER A 97 3.48 4.56 8.64
CA SER A 97 2.86 4.92 7.37
C SER A 97 1.38 4.59 7.30
N GLU A 98 0.68 5.38 6.49
CA GLU A 98 -0.70 5.15 6.10
C GLU A 98 -0.79 5.05 4.59
N THR A 99 -1.42 3.98 4.11
CA THR A 99 -1.58 3.73 2.67
C THR A 99 -3.04 3.76 2.30
N ILE A 100 -3.40 4.40 1.19
CA ILE A 100 -4.76 4.42 0.66
C ILE A 100 -4.72 3.81 -0.75
N HIS A 101 -5.56 2.81 -0.99
CA HIS A 101 -5.68 2.12 -2.28
C HIS A 101 -7.10 2.22 -2.81
N PHE A 102 -7.26 2.52 -4.09
CA PHE A 102 -8.54 2.40 -4.80
C PHE A 102 -8.32 2.19 -6.29
N GLU A 103 -9.32 1.62 -6.98
CA GLU A 103 -9.28 1.45 -8.43
C GLU A 103 -10.25 2.38 -9.16
N ILE A 104 -9.82 2.88 -10.31
CA ILE A 104 -10.60 3.69 -11.24
C ILE A 104 -10.90 2.81 -12.45
N PRO A 105 -12.18 2.55 -12.78
CA PRO A 105 -12.53 1.76 -13.95
C PRO A 105 -12.00 2.39 -15.25
N ALA A 106 -11.62 1.53 -16.21
CA ALA A 106 -10.96 1.95 -17.46
C ALA A 106 -11.71 3.07 -18.21
N ALA A 107 -13.04 2.91 -18.36
CA ALA A 107 -13.90 3.81 -19.11
C ALA A 107 -14.32 5.07 -18.33
N THR A 108 -13.93 5.20 -17.07
CA THR A 108 -14.36 6.30 -16.21
C THR A 108 -13.49 7.53 -16.39
N THR A 109 -14.12 8.66 -16.75
CA THR A 109 -13.50 9.99 -16.74
C THR A 109 -13.80 10.74 -15.45
N THR A 110 -15.00 10.58 -14.88
CA THR A 110 -15.36 11.15 -13.57
C THR A 110 -15.99 10.09 -12.67
N LEU A 111 -15.63 10.12 -11.40
CA LEU A 111 -16.14 9.20 -10.38
C LEU A 111 -16.50 9.99 -9.14
N THR A 112 -17.65 9.70 -8.54
CA THR A 112 -17.97 10.13 -7.19
C THR A 112 -18.51 8.95 -6.42
N LYS A 113 -17.91 8.66 -5.26
CA LYS A 113 -18.35 7.62 -4.32
C LYS A 113 -18.45 8.21 -2.93
N GLU A 114 -19.46 7.77 -2.19
CA GLU A 114 -19.75 8.26 -0.84
C GLU A 114 -20.17 7.10 0.05
N ASN A 115 -19.65 7.09 1.28
CA ASN A 115 -19.95 6.12 2.33
C ASN A 115 -19.82 4.66 1.86
N ALA A 116 -20.90 3.87 1.94
CA ALA A 116 -20.87 2.45 1.58
C ALA A 116 -20.43 2.20 0.12
N SER A 117 -20.72 3.14 -0.80
CA SER A 117 -20.33 3.00 -2.22
C SER A 117 -18.82 3.17 -2.46
N LEU A 118 -18.04 3.60 -1.46
CA LEU A 118 -16.58 3.62 -1.53
C LEU A 118 -15.99 2.20 -1.76
N GLN A 119 -16.73 1.15 -1.40
CA GLN A 119 -16.30 -0.23 -1.65
C GLN A 119 -16.47 -0.66 -3.10
N ASP A 120 -17.26 0.05 -3.93
CA ASP A 120 -17.36 -0.21 -5.37
C ASP A 120 -16.03 0.03 -6.10
N VAL A 121 -15.16 0.84 -5.51
CA VAL A 121 -13.78 1.10 -5.99
C VAL A 121 -12.72 0.51 -5.07
N LYS A 122 -13.15 -0.41 -4.18
CA LYS A 122 -12.28 -1.15 -3.27
C LYS A 122 -11.40 -0.22 -2.42
N LEU A 123 -11.98 0.89 -1.96
CA LEU A 123 -11.24 1.85 -1.14
C LEU A 123 -10.78 1.20 0.17
N LEU A 124 -9.46 1.07 0.31
CA LEU A 124 -8.80 0.37 1.40
C LEU A 124 -7.76 1.28 2.05
N TYR A 125 -7.81 1.38 3.38
CA TYR A 125 -6.81 2.03 4.19
C TYR A 125 -5.88 0.99 4.82
N GLY A 126 -4.59 1.25 4.84
CA GLY A 126 -3.57 0.44 5.51
C GLY A 126 -2.84 1.30 6.53
N LYS A 127 -2.60 0.73 7.71
CA LYS A 127 -1.80 1.33 8.77
C LYS A 127 -0.62 0.43 9.09
N HIS A 128 0.57 0.99 8.93
CA HIS A 128 1.82 0.27 9.14
C HIS A 128 2.62 0.97 10.23
N CYS A 129 2.68 0.35 11.38
CA CYS A 129 3.49 0.79 12.50
C CYS A 129 3.73 -0.37 13.47
N PHE A 130 4.72 -0.20 14.35
CA PHE A 130 4.86 -1.03 15.55
C PHE A 130 3.80 -0.65 16.61
N CYS A 131 2.51 -0.80 16.24
CA CYS A 131 1.34 -0.38 17.02
C CYS A 131 0.42 -1.59 17.24
N ARG A 132 0.51 -2.18 18.43
CA ARG A 132 -0.17 -3.44 18.76
C ARG A 132 -1.69 -3.30 18.68
N GLY A 133 -2.31 -4.07 17.79
CA GLY A 133 -3.76 -4.14 17.63
C GLY A 133 -4.37 -3.09 16.69
N GLU A 134 -3.55 -2.17 16.16
CA GLU A 134 -3.99 -1.12 15.24
C GLU A 134 -3.38 -1.25 13.84
N ALA A 135 -2.24 -1.93 13.70
CA ALA A 135 -1.62 -2.18 12.40
C ALA A 135 -2.47 -3.15 11.56
N GLY A 136 -2.56 -2.87 10.27
CA GLY A 136 -3.29 -3.70 9.31
C GLY A 136 -4.11 -2.88 8.33
N TYR A 137 -4.95 -3.58 7.55
CA TYR A 137 -5.80 -2.98 6.54
C TYR A 137 -7.27 -2.97 6.95
N TYR A 138 -7.96 -1.88 6.57
CA TYR A 138 -9.32 -1.57 6.96
C TYR A 138 -10.09 -1.01 5.77
N THR A 139 -11.32 -1.52 5.57
CA THR A 139 -12.26 -0.96 4.61
C THR A 139 -12.74 0.43 5.06
N ILE A 140 -12.85 1.38 4.14
CA ILE A 140 -13.40 2.70 4.41
C ILE A 140 -14.87 2.74 3.97
N SER A 141 -15.77 3.05 4.90
CA SER A 141 -17.21 3.17 4.62
C SER A 141 -17.83 4.51 5.05
N ASN A 142 -17.01 5.46 5.52
CA ASN A 142 -17.41 6.80 5.94
C ASN A 142 -16.50 7.82 5.24
N GLY A 143 -17.06 8.59 4.31
CA GLY A 143 -16.28 9.53 3.52
C GLY A 143 -16.82 9.77 2.11
N LYS A 144 -16.06 10.52 1.32
CA LYS A 144 -16.37 10.87 -0.07
C LYS A 144 -15.09 10.92 -0.91
N LEU A 145 -15.13 10.22 -2.04
CA LEU A 145 -14.10 10.22 -3.07
C LEU A 145 -14.64 10.91 -4.33
N LEU A 146 -13.89 11.86 -4.86
CA LEU A 146 -14.06 12.43 -6.19
C LEU A 146 -12.83 12.15 -7.03
N VAL A 147 -13.00 11.71 -8.27
CA VAL A 147 -11.91 11.51 -9.22
C VAL A 147 -12.28 12.13 -10.55
N GLU A 148 -11.31 12.82 -11.16
CA GLU A 148 -11.36 13.35 -12.52
C GLU A 148 -10.12 12.85 -13.26
N LYS A 149 -10.33 12.07 -14.32
CA LYS A 149 -9.29 11.57 -15.22
C LYS A 149 -9.37 12.30 -16.55
N SER A 150 -8.24 12.82 -16.99
CA SER A 150 -8.07 13.46 -18.29
C SER A 150 -6.79 12.95 -18.97
N THR A 151 -6.51 13.43 -20.17
CA THR A 151 -5.23 13.19 -20.84
C THR A 151 -4.04 13.82 -20.13
N GLN A 152 -4.28 14.80 -19.26
CA GLN A 152 -3.22 15.53 -18.54
C GLN A 152 -2.83 14.86 -17.22
N GLY A 153 -3.69 13.97 -16.70
CA GLY A 153 -3.51 13.46 -15.35
C GLY A 153 -4.79 12.93 -14.71
N ILE A 154 -4.62 12.42 -13.50
CA ILE A 154 -5.66 12.02 -12.56
C ILE A 154 -5.66 13.03 -11.42
N LYS A 155 -6.80 13.66 -11.18
CA LYS A 155 -7.07 14.44 -9.99
C LYS A 155 -8.00 13.66 -9.08
N PHE A 156 -7.72 13.63 -7.79
CA PHE A 156 -8.64 13.05 -6.82
C PHE A 156 -8.70 13.83 -5.52
N ASP A 157 -9.88 13.85 -4.91
CA ASP A 157 -10.14 14.44 -3.60
C ASP A 157 -10.87 13.39 -2.75
N LEU A 158 -10.25 13.00 -1.64
CA LEU A 158 -10.77 11.98 -0.74
C LEU A 158 -10.84 12.54 0.68
N LYS A 159 -12.04 12.62 1.25
CA LYS A 159 -12.25 12.88 2.69
C LYS A 159 -12.83 11.65 3.34
N PHE A 160 -12.24 11.17 4.44
CA PHE A 160 -12.65 9.89 5.01
C PHE A 160 -12.33 9.75 6.49
N LYS A 161 -13.04 8.81 7.12
CA LYS A 161 -12.80 8.35 8.48
C LYS A 161 -12.76 6.82 8.54
N VAL A 162 -11.79 6.29 9.28
CA VAL A 162 -11.59 4.88 9.58
C VAL A 162 -12.05 4.66 11.02
N GLU A 163 -13.15 3.93 11.20
CA GLU A 163 -13.77 3.78 12.52
C GLU A 163 -13.03 2.78 13.43
N LYS A 164 -12.18 1.92 12.86
CA LYS A 164 -11.58 0.76 13.55
C LYS A 164 -10.16 0.98 14.07
N THR A 165 -9.54 2.10 13.74
CA THR A 165 -8.17 2.43 14.14
C THR A 165 -7.98 3.94 14.18
N SER A 166 -6.93 4.42 14.84
CA SER A 166 -6.57 5.85 14.76
C SER A 166 -5.93 6.15 13.39
N GLN A 167 -6.19 7.36 12.86
CA GLN A 167 -5.63 7.82 11.59
C GLN A 167 -5.05 9.24 11.71
N VAL A 168 -4.06 9.56 10.89
CA VAL A 168 -3.49 10.90 10.73
C VAL A 168 -4.07 11.57 9.49
N VAL A 169 -4.02 10.89 8.34
CA VAL A 169 -4.55 11.38 7.06
C VAL A 169 -6.08 11.26 7.08
N THR A 170 -6.77 12.37 6.91
CA THR A 170 -8.25 12.45 6.86
C THR A 170 -8.77 13.06 5.57
N HIS A 171 -7.91 13.77 4.84
CA HIS A 171 -8.20 14.40 3.56
C HIS A 171 -6.96 14.30 2.67
N ILE A 172 -7.17 13.90 1.42
CA ILE A 172 -6.15 13.85 0.36
C ILE A 172 -6.69 14.64 -0.83
N SER A 173 -5.90 15.57 -1.38
CA SER A 173 -6.25 16.33 -2.58
C SER A 173 -5.04 16.38 -3.50
N GLU A 174 -5.10 15.61 -4.58
CA GLU A 174 -3.94 15.27 -5.40
C GLU A 174 -4.20 15.48 -6.88
N VAL A 175 -3.16 15.89 -7.60
CA VAL A 175 -3.14 15.95 -9.06
C VAL A 175 -1.87 15.27 -9.55
N VAL A 176 -2.04 14.08 -10.12
CA VAL A 176 -0.96 13.27 -10.68
C VAL A 176 -0.99 13.41 -12.20
N LYS A 177 0.12 13.82 -12.81
CA LYS A 177 0.24 13.87 -14.28
C LYS A 177 0.49 12.46 -14.83
N LEU A 178 0.01 12.17 -16.03
CA LEU A 178 -0.03 10.82 -16.64
C LEU A 178 0.88 10.64 -17.85
#